data_AF-A0A3D5ZE18-F1
#
_entry.id   AF-A0A3D5ZE18-F1
#
_cell.length_a   1.000
_cell.length_b   1.000
_cell.length_c   1.000
_cell.angle_alpha   90.00
_cell.angle_beta   90.00
_cell.angle_gamma   90.00
#
_symmetry.space_group_name_H-M   'P 1'
#
loop_
_entity.id
_entity.type
_entity.pdbx_description
1 polymer ?
#
loop_
_entity_poly.entity_id
_entity_poly.type
_entity_poly.pdbx_seq_one_letter_code
_entity_poly.pdbx_strand_id
1 'polypeptide(L)' 'LQREYGSEINLLAGGGVRASNISKIQETTGITHFHSSAKVLIEGNMSVSMSNSSVAEQVFTVDSEEVNQMKAILNEI' A
#
# COMPACT_ATOMS: atom_id res chain seq x y z
N LEU A 1 -5.14 -5.73 -20.49
CA LEU A 1 -4.11 -4.73 -20.14
C LEU A 1 -2.74 -5.38 -20.02
N GLN A 2 -2.36 -6.01 -18.91
CA GLN A 2 -1.00 -6.56 -18.75
C GLN A 2 -0.60 -7.55 -19.86
N ARG A 3 -1.47 -8.51 -20.17
CA ARG A 3 -1.26 -9.46 -21.28
C ARG A 3 -1.11 -8.80 -22.65
N GLU A 4 -1.72 -7.64 -22.85
CA GLU A 4 -1.87 -7.02 -24.17
C GLU A 4 -0.82 -5.94 -24.43
N TYR A 5 -0.43 -5.18 -23.41
CA TYR A 5 0.45 -4.02 -23.54
C TYR A 5 1.70 -4.07 -22.65
N GLY A 6 1.87 -5.12 -21.84
CA GLY A 6 2.95 -5.20 -20.84
C GLY A 6 4.37 -5.25 -21.43
N SER A 7 4.51 -5.52 -22.72
CA SER A 7 5.79 -5.43 -23.45
C SER A 7 6.09 -4.04 -24.02
N GLU A 8 5.09 -3.16 -24.08
CA GLU A 8 5.18 -1.83 -24.70
C GLU A 8 5.23 -0.72 -23.64
N ILE A 9 4.45 -0.88 -22.58
CA ILE A 9 4.33 0.09 -21.49
C ILE A 9 4.35 -0.60 -20.13
N ASN A 10 4.93 0.09 -19.14
CA ASN A 10 4.86 -0.34 -17.75
C ASN A 10 3.47 -0.07 -17.20
N LEU A 11 2.78 -1.15 -16.85
CA LEU A 11 1.49 -1.09 -16.16
C LEU A 11 1.71 -1.31 -14.68
N LEU A 12 0.97 -0.54 -13.88
CA LEU A 12 1.18 -0.48 -12.45
C LEU A 12 -0.15 -0.74 -11.71
N ALA A 13 -0.21 -1.79 -10.91
CA ALA A 13 -1.39 -2.09 -10.09
C ALA A 13 -1.42 -1.16 -8.87
N GLY A 14 -2.54 -0.47 -8.65
CA GLY A 14 -2.77 0.38 -7.48
C GLY A 14 -4.17 0.19 -6.92
N GLY A 15 -4.53 0.98 -5.90
CA GLY A 15 -5.89 0.98 -5.33
C GLY A 15 -6.11 -0.13 -4.29
N GLY A 16 -5.32 -0.11 -3.21
CA GLY A 16 -5.47 -1.09 -2.11
C GLY A 16 -4.54 -2.29 -2.18
N VAL A 17 -3.45 -2.20 -2.94
CA VAL A 17 -2.35 -3.17 -2.88
C VAL A 17 -1.74 -3.15 -1.48
N ARG A 18 -1.64 -4.32 -0.85
CA ARG A 18 -1.17 -4.55 0.53
C ARG A 18 -0.36 -5.85 0.58
N ALA A 19 0.41 -6.06 1.64
CA ALA A 19 1.18 -7.31 1.81
C ALA A 19 0.28 -8.56 1.71
N SER A 20 -0.94 -8.50 2.22
CA SER A 20 -1.90 -9.62 2.23
C SER A 20 -2.46 -10.02 0.86
N ASN A 21 -2.32 -9.19 -0.17
CA ASN A 21 -2.93 -9.44 -1.48
C ASN A 21 -1.97 -9.31 -2.68
N ILE A 22 -0.75 -8.81 -2.47
CA ILE A 22 0.17 -8.48 -3.57
C ILE A 22 0.57 -9.70 -4.42
N SER A 23 0.84 -10.86 -3.79
CA SER A 23 1.16 -12.11 -4.50
C SER A 23 -0.01 -12.55 -5.37
N LYS A 24 -1.22 -12.58 -4.83
CA LYS A 24 -2.43 -12.95 -5.57
C LYS A 24 -2.66 -12.05 -6.77
N ILE A 25 -2.42 -10.73 -6.64
CA ILE A 25 -2.55 -9.79 -7.76
C ILE A 25 -1.52 -10.12 -8.85
N GLN A 26 -0.26 -10.35 -8.47
CA GLN A 26 0.80 -10.75 -9.39
C GLN A 26 0.46 -12.05 -10.12
N GLU A 27 0.12 -13.11 -9.39
CA GLU A 27 -0.24 -14.42 -9.94
C GLU A 27 -1.43 -14.35 -10.92
N THR A 28 -2.45 -13.56 -10.58
CA THR A 28 -3.68 -13.48 -11.38
C THR A 28 -3.50 -12.63 -12.63
N THR A 29 -2.67 -11.58 -12.58
CA THR A 29 -2.59 -10.57 -13.64
C THR A 29 -1.29 -10.59 -14.43
N GLY A 30 -0.23 -11.18 -13.88
CA GLY A 30 1.14 -11.13 -14.41
C GLY A 30 1.79 -9.75 -14.30
N ILE A 31 1.24 -8.83 -13.49
CA ILE A 31 1.78 -7.48 -13.34
C ILE A 31 3.03 -7.48 -12.46
N THR A 32 4.02 -6.68 -12.84
CA THR A 32 5.34 -6.65 -12.16
C THR A 32 5.60 -5.36 -11.40
N HIS A 33 4.75 -4.35 -11.56
CA HIS A 33 4.88 -3.06 -10.89
C HIS A 33 3.63 -2.75 -10.05
N PHE A 34 3.84 -2.21 -8.85
CA PHE A 34 2.81 -1.98 -7.85
C PHE A 34 2.92 -0.60 -7.22
N HIS A 35 1.78 0.00 -6.87
CA HIS A 35 1.68 1.21 -6.06
C HIS A 35 0.81 0.93 -4.84
N SER A 36 1.42 1.03 -3.67
CA SER A 36 0.74 0.92 -2.38
C SER A 36 0.91 2.22 -1.60
N SER A 37 -0.14 2.59 -0.87
CA SER A 37 0.00 3.64 0.15
C SER A 37 0.73 3.15 1.38
N ALA A 38 0.70 1.83 1.65
CA ALA A 38 1.26 1.19 2.84
C ALA A 38 0.99 1.97 4.15
N LYS A 39 -0.15 2.67 4.21
CA LYS A 39 -0.39 3.64 5.29
C LYS A 39 -0.96 2.96 6.52
N VAL A 40 -0.52 3.42 7.68
CA VAL A 40 -1.02 3.08 9.01
C VAL A 40 -1.45 4.36 9.72
N LEU A 41 -2.52 4.26 10.50
CA LEU A 41 -2.96 5.33 11.39
C LEU A 41 -2.10 5.29 12.65
N ILE A 42 -1.51 6.40 13.03
CA ILE A 42 -0.78 6.56 14.29
C ILE A 42 -1.50 7.56 15.18
N GLU A 43 -1.30 7.42 16.49
CA GLU A 43 -1.76 8.41 17.45
C GLU A 43 -0.99 9.72 17.28
N GLY A 44 -1.71 10.83 17.25
CA GLY A 44 -1.09 12.16 17.30
C GLY A 44 -0.43 12.39 18.66
N ASN A 45 0.63 13.20 18.69
CA ASN A 45 1.36 13.52 19.92
C ASN A 45 0.79 14.76 20.64
N MET A 46 -0.49 15.07 20.42
CA MET A 46 -1.14 16.24 21.02
C MET A 46 -1.46 15.96 22.48
N SER A 47 -0.80 16.69 23.38
CA SER A 47 -0.99 16.56 24.84
C SER A 47 -2.28 17.20 25.35
N VAL A 48 -2.92 18.04 24.54
CA VAL A 48 -4.21 18.69 24.85
C VAL A 48 -5.14 18.50 23.66
N SER A 49 -6.29 17.89 23.91
CA SER A 49 -7.33 17.69 22.91
C SER A 49 -8.60 18.44 23.31
N MET A 50 -9.23 19.10 22.33
CA MET A 50 -10.54 19.74 22.50
C MET A 50 -11.62 18.76 22.05
N SER A 51 -12.31 18.12 23.00
CA SER A 51 -13.32 17.09 22.76
C SER A 51 -14.57 17.57 22.00
N ASN A 52 -14.79 18.88 21.90
CA ASN A 52 -15.91 19.49 21.14
C ASN A 52 -15.53 19.89 19.69
N SER A 53 -14.32 19.56 19.25
CA SER A 53 -13.91 19.71 17.86
C SER A 53 -14.50 18.58 17.01
N SER A 54 -15.19 18.89 15.92
CA SER A 54 -15.58 17.89 14.91
C SER A 54 -14.40 17.36 14.10
N VAL A 55 -13.19 17.91 14.32
CA VAL A 55 -11.94 17.47 13.70
C VAL A 55 -11.18 16.63 14.72
N ALA A 56 -11.23 15.32 14.55
CA ALA A 56 -10.31 14.40 15.22
C ALA A 56 -8.98 14.40 14.46
N GLU A 57 -7.87 14.56 15.18
CA GLU A 57 -6.54 14.43 14.58
C GLU A 57 -6.32 12.97 14.17
N GLN A 58 -6.25 12.72 12.85
CA GLN A 58 -5.83 11.44 12.30
C GLN A 58 -4.50 11.64 11.60
N VAL A 59 -3.45 11.06 12.14
CA VAL A 59 -2.12 11.11 11.55
C VAL A 59 -1.86 9.80 10.84
N PHE A 60 -1.58 9.85 9.54
CA PHE A 60 -1.17 8.68 8.78
C PHE A 60 0.33 8.75 8.51
N THR A 61 1.00 7.62 8.65
CA THR A 61 2.38 7.43 8.20
C THR A 61 2.49 6.17 7.34
N VAL A 62 3.67 5.93 6.77
CA VAL A 62 3.99 4.69 6.06
C VAL A 62 4.41 3.63 7.07
N ASP A 63 3.84 2.44 6.94
CA ASP A 63 4.22 1.25 7.70
C ASP A 63 5.44 0.58 7.04
N SER A 64 6.62 0.77 7.65
CA SER A 64 7.85 0.16 7.15
C SER A 64 7.86 -1.36 7.23
N GLU A 65 7.17 -1.95 8.21
CA GLU A 65 7.09 -3.42 8.32
C GLU A 65 6.25 -3.98 7.19
N GLU A 66 5.10 -3.35 6.88
CA GLU A 66 4.27 -3.76 5.75
C GLU A 66 5.04 -3.65 4.42
N VAL A 67 5.79 -2.56 4.21
CA VAL A 67 6.64 -2.39 3.02
C VAL A 67 7.69 -3.50 2.91
N ASN A 68 8.34 -3.85 4.03
CA ASN A 68 9.33 -4.92 4.03
C ASN A 68 8.70 -6.29 3.75
N GLN A 69 7.49 -6.56 4.27
CA GLN A 69 6.73 -7.77 3.95
C GLN A 69 6.37 -7.84 2.46
N MET A 70 5.86 -6.75 1.89
CA MET A 70 5.58 -6.66 0.45
C MET A 70 6.84 -6.96 -0.39
N LYS A 71 7.98 -6.39 0.00
CA LYS A 71 9.27 -6.64 -0.68
C LYS A 71 9.71 -8.10 -0.54
N ALA A 72 9.57 -8.71 0.64
CA ALA A 72 9.93 -10.10 0.87
C ALA A 72 9.10 -11.04 -0.02
N ILE A 73 7.77 -10.86 -0.03
CA ILE A 73 6.86 -11.65 -0.86
C ILE A 73 7.22 -11.54 -2.34
N LEU A 74 7.50 -10.33 -2.85
CA LEU A 74 7.86 -10.13 -4.25
C LEU A 74 9.23 -10.71 -4.63
N ASN A 75 10.15 -10.86 -3.67
CA ASN A 75 11.47 -11.46 -3.92
C ASN A 75 11.44 -12.99 -3.91
N GLU A 76 10.39 -13.59 -3.34
CA GLU A 76 10.18 -15.05 -3.30
C GLU A 76 9.49 -15.59 -4.56
N ILE A 77 9.00 -14.70 -5.43
CA ILE A 77 8.28 -14.99 -6.68
C ILE A 77 9.21 -14.81 -7.88
#